data_AF-A0A1Q3TIE4-F1
#
_entry.id   AF-A0A1Q3TIE4-F1
#
_cell.length_a   1.000
_cell.length_b   1.000
_cell.length_c   1.000
_cell.angle_alpha   90.00
_cell.angle_beta   90.00
_cell.angle_gamma   90.00
#
_symmetry.space_group_name_H-M   'P 1'
#
loop_
_entity.id
_entity.type
_entity.pdbx_description
1 polymer ?
#
loop_
_entity_poly.entity_id
_entity_poly.type
_entity_poly.pdbx_seq_one_letter_code
_entity_poly.pdbx_strand_id
1 'polypeptide(L)'
;MFSTRLLSLPPALNLDIAKLPGLARQTLTKAETQVRSQASLVRQDLTPVLRQAKLASSKAFDLAAKTARQTAHLVETQVLPLVERKLAGSKMTLPAKLSSLPAIVAVSQAPVESPAPARKVGPLMTARLTLQLLFLAVAEKARAVTGAAPAKPKSPWLISKNDDLIYMIGSSAVSYLFMALIFFFKVKPSTIFWIYVLFFDGPHIFGTFSRTYADPEEWQKRRKLFLLSLLWFLPGPVLVRLGLGDYFDIFAYMWAYYHLVKQHYGFSILYKKKNNDLAKIDNYLDKALIWTGFSLPYVNFIFGPNYPTGYKRVGDMLPGWTPKLAAAAFYATLTAYLGRQGYKLATHQNIDAPKQMLLASSITMHMVTFKLPFSKLGGGLSSLAPIVAILTVYHNIQYNRLIWFHNQNKYVKGAQKGQTFGLASTLSKNGKRFALIAFLFGASYRIPLGTFGQGKGGVSPKMAQYITAFGWGFAFVHYYLDSKIWRVRHDQRLGSALKVNSAPAAAAAQ
;
A
#
# COMPACT_ATOMS: atom_id res chain seq x y z
N MET A 1 -18.95 6.81 25.38
CA MET A 1 -18.91 5.39 24.97
C MET A 1 -17.72 5.12 24.04
N PHE A 2 -16.51 4.97 24.59
CA PHE A 2 -15.36 4.38 23.88
C PHE A 2 -15.10 3.01 24.49
N SER A 3 -15.58 1.96 23.82
CA SER A 3 -15.43 0.57 24.24
C SER A 3 -14.03 0.04 23.94
N THR A 4 -13.30 -0.29 25.00
CA THR A 4 -12.52 -1.54 25.18
C THR A 4 -12.32 -2.42 23.94
N ARG A 5 -11.13 -2.35 23.32
CA ARG A 5 -10.54 -3.41 22.46
C ARG A 5 -9.08 -3.10 22.13
N LEU A 6 -8.21 -3.08 23.14
CA LEU A 6 -6.76 -2.97 22.92
C LEU A 6 -6.04 -3.66 24.06
N LEU A 7 -6.10 -4.99 24.11
CA LEU A 7 -5.20 -5.89 24.85
C LEU A 7 -5.54 -7.32 24.41
N SER A 8 -5.07 -7.70 23.23
CA SER A 8 -4.89 -9.10 22.86
C SER A 8 -3.45 -9.24 22.36
N LEU A 9 -2.56 -9.70 23.25
CA LEU A 9 -1.21 -10.13 22.90
C LEU A 9 -1.30 -11.38 22.02
N PRO A 10 -0.50 -11.52 20.95
CA PRO A 10 -0.41 -12.78 20.22
C PRO A 10 0.27 -13.87 21.07
N PRO A 11 -0.07 -15.15 20.89
CA PRO A 11 0.57 -16.24 21.61
C PRO A 11 2.04 -16.41 21.19
N ALA A 12 2.90 -16.53 22.19
CA ALA A 12 4.19 -17.24 22.25
C ALA A 12 5.01 -17.39 20.94
N LEU A 13 6.11 -16.65 20.86
CA LEU A 13 7.28 -17.04 20.07
C LEU A 13 7.96 -18.23 20.77
N ASN A 14 7.86 -19.42 20.17
CA ASN A 14 8.80 -20.54 20.39
C ASN A 14 10.15 -20.16 19.76
N LEU A 15 11.17 -19.96 20.58
CA LEU A 15 12.56 -19.83 20.12
C LEU A 15 13.42 -20.76 20.97
N ASP A 16 14.21 -21.58 20.28
CA ASP A 16 15.07 -22.61 20.85
C ASP A 16 16.40 -22.00 21.33
N ILE A 17 16.72 -22.26 22.58
CA ILE A 17 17.56 -21.42 23.46
C ILE A 17 19.02 -21.88 23.46
N ALA A 18 19.35 -22.92 22.71
CA ALA A 18 20.66 -23.58 22.76
C ALA A 18 21.86 -22.77 22.19
N LYS A 19 21.69 -21.50 21.74
CA LYS A 19 22.68 -20.87 20.83
C LYS A 19 23.14 -19.42 21.08
N LEU A 20 22.97 -18.77 22.25
CA LEU A 20 23.34 -17.33 22.39
C LEU A 20 24.45 -17.00 23.44
N PRO A 21 25.52 -16.21 23.09
CA PRO A 21 26.72 -16.00 23.91
C PRO A 21 26.84 -14.68 24.74
N GLY A 22 27.84 -14.65 25.66
CA GLY A 22 27.97 -13.82 26.86
C GLY A 22 28.07 -12.28 26.80
N LEU A 23 28.27 -11.64 25.64
CA LEU A 23 28.29 -10.15 25.55
C LEU A 23 26.90 -9.52 25.79
N ALA A 24 25.85 -10.31 25.56
CA ALA A 24 24.46 -9.96 25.88
C ALA A 24 24.25 -9.80 27.40
N ARG A 25 24.98 -10.56 28.22
CA ARG A 25 24.87 -10.58 29.70
C ARG A 25 25.32 -9.25 30.32
N GLN A 26 26.49 -8.75 29.94
CA GLN A 26 27.06 -7.51 30.50
C GLN A 26 26.27 -6.26 30.05
N THR A 27 25.72 -6.30 28.83
CA THR A 27 24.85 -5.26 28.31
C THR A 27 23.52 -5.21 29.06
N LEU A 28 22.92 -6.38 29.34
CA LEU A 28 21.67 -6.45 30.09
C LEU A 28 21.85 -5.98 31.54
N THR A 29 22.96 -6.32 32.20
CA THR A 29 23.23 -5.85 33.57
C THR A 29 23.39 -4.32 33.62
N LYS A 30 24.10 -3.71 32.66
CA LYS A 30 24.20 -2.23 32.59
C LYS A 30 22.83 -1.59 32.32
N ALA A 31 22.03 -2.18 31.43
CA ALA A 31 20.67 -1.70 31.16
C ALA A 31 19.75 -1.86 32.39
N GLU A 32 19.88 -2.95 33.13
CA GLU A 32 19.13 -3.20 34.37
C GLU A 32 19.52 -2.20 35.47
N THR A 33 20.81 -1.95 35.69
CA THR A 33 21.28 -0.95 36.66
C THR A 33 20.82 0.46 36.27
N GLN A 34 20.84 0.79 34.97
CA GLN A 34 20.39 2.09 34.47
C GLN A 34 18.87 2.26 34.57
N VAL A 35 18.09 1.20 34.35
CA VAL A 35 16.64 1.17 34.56
C VAL A 35 16.29 1.29 36.05
N ARG A 36 17.02 0.59 36.94
CA ARG A 36 16.83 0.68 38.40
C ARG A 36 17.20 2.07 38.94
N SER A 37 18.28 2.66 38.44
CA SER A 37 18.70 4.04 38.74
C SER A 37 17.64 5.08 38.29
N GLN A 38 17.13 4.95 37.06
CA GLN A 38 16.08 5.82 36.53
C GLN A 38 14.75 5.64 37.30
N ALA A 39 14.40 4.41 37.66
CA ALA A 39 13.21 4.13 38.48
C ALA A 39 13.35 4.69 39.91
N SER A 40 14.55 4.71 40.47
CA SER A 40 14.89 5.36 41.75
C SER A 40 14.77 6.88 41.69
N LEU A 41 15.32 7.52 40.64
CA LEU A 41 15.18 8.96 40.37
C LEU A 41 13.71 9.38 40.22
N VAL A 42 12.94 8.58 39.46
CA VAL A 42 11.48 8.74 39.34
C VAL A 42 10.75 8.51 40.67
N ARG A 43 11.34 7.83 41.66
CA ARG A 43 10.74 7.65 42.99
C ARG A 43 11.03 8.84 43.91
N GLN A 44 12.24 9.40 43.84
CA GLN A 44 12.68 10.51 44.69
C GLN A 44 12.09 11.86 44.25
N ASP A 45 12.03 12.16 42.95
CA ASP A 45 11.60 13.48 42.46
C ASP A 45 10.09 13.61 42.25
N LEU A 46 9.38 12.49 42.02
CA LEU A 46 7.94 12.53 41.72
C LEU A 46 7.08 12.56 42.99
N THR A 47 7.57 12.04 44.12
CA THR A 47 6.79 11.94 45.36
C THR A 47 6.38 13.31 45.95
N PRO A 48 7.24 14.34 45.95
CA PRO A 48 6.85 15.70 46.37
C PRO A 48 5.88 16.38 45.38
N VAL A 49 6.10 16.19 44.08
CA VAL A 49 5.26 16.74 43.00
C VAL A 49 3.85 16.13 43.01
N LEU A 50 3.75 14.84 43.38
CA LEU A 50 2.50 14.11 43.54
C LEU A 50 1.65 14.57 44.74
N ARG A 51 2.26 15.17 45.78
CA ARG A 51 1.49 15.79 46.88
C ARG A 51 0.80 17.09 46.47
N GLN A 52 1.43 17.89 45.60
CA GLN A 52 0.86 19.14 45.11
C GLN A 52 -0.23 18.93 44.03
N ALA A 53 -0.20 17.81 43.30
CA ALA A 53 -1.14 17.51 42.20
C ALA A 53 -2.53 16.99 42.62
N LYS A 54 -2.87 17.02 43.93
CA LYS A 54 -4.15 16.53 44.48
C LYS A 54 -5.39 17.37 44.06
N LEU A 55 -5.20 18.43 43.29
CA LEU A 55 -6.22 19.43 42.95
C LEU A 55 -6.77 19.37 41.50
N ALA A 56 -6.40 18.41 40.66
CA ALA A 56 -6.90 18.38 39.28
C ALA A 56 -7.19 16.97 38.71
N SER A 57 -8.46 16.55 38.84
CA SER A 57 -9.14 15.44 38.15
C SER A 57 -8.63 13.99 38.42
N SER A 58 -9.33 13.29 39.31
CA SER A 58 -8.92 12.00 39.88
C SER A 58 -9.02 10.78 38.93
N LYS A 59 -10.05 10.68 38.07
CA LYS A 59 -10.36 9.40 37.39
C LYS A 59 -9.38 8.98 36.29
N ALA A 60 -8.81 9.91 35.51
CA ALA A 60 -7.85 9.58 34.45
C ALA A 60 -6.46 9.25 35.02
N PHE A 61 -6.10 9.94 36.10
CA PHE A 61 -4.85 9.74 36.82
C PHE A 61 -4.86 8.40 37.59
N ASP A 62 -5.95 8.08 38.28
CA ASP A 62 -6.10 6.80 38.98
C ASP A 62 -6.06 5.61 38.02
N LEU A 63 -6.65 5.74 36.83
CA LEU A 63 -6.60 4.70 35.81
C LEU A 63 -5.18 4.50 35.28
N ALA A 64 -4.45 5.57 34.98
CA ALA A 64 -3.06 5.49 34.52
C ALA A 64 -2.11 4.94 35.60
N ALA A 65 -2.26 5.38 36.85
CA ALA A 65 -1.48 4.88 37.98
C ALA A 65 -1.81 3.42 38.31
N LYS A 66 -3.06 2.98 38.09
CA LYS A 66 -3.47 1.58 38.24
C LYS A 66 -2.88 0.72 37.12
N THR A 67 -2.93 1.18 35.86
CA THR A 67 -2.33 0.47 34.72
C THR A 67 -0.81 0.37 34.84
N ALA A 68 -0.13 1.43 35.29
CA ALA A 68 1.32 1.40 35.52
C ALA A 68 1.70 0.41 36.63
N ARG A 69 0.97 0.40 37.75
CA ARG A 69 1.17 -0.56 38.85
C ARG A 69 0.90 -2.01 38.42
N GLN A 70 -0.18 -2.25 37.67
CA GLN A 70 -0.48 -3.57 37.12
C GLN A 70 0.59 -4.05 36.14
N THR A 71 1.11 -3.14 35.30
CA THR A 71 2.16 -3.49 34.32
C THR A 71 3.48 -3.79 35.01
N ALA A 72 3.88 -2.99 36.01
CA ALA A 72 5.08 -3.22 36.81
C ALA A 72 4.98 -4.55 37.58
N HIS A 73 3.81 -4.81 38.19
CA HIS A 73 3.57 -6.06 38.90
C HIS A 73 3.62 -7.28 37.98
N LEU A 74 3.08 -7.20 36.76
CA LEU A 74 3.12 -8.31 35.78
C LEU A 74 4.54 -8.58 35.28
N VAL A 75 5.34 -7.52 35.12
CA VAL A 75 6.76 -7.64 34.78
C VAL A 75 7.55 -8.28 35.93
N GLU A 76 7.32 -7.86 37.17
CA GLU A 76 8.03 -8.40 38.35
C GLU A 76 7.61 -9.82 38.72
N THR A 77 6.33 -10.19 38.58
CA THR A 77 5.81 -11.49 39.06
C THR A 77 5.78 -12.57 38.01
N GLN A 78 5.67 -12.22 36.72
CA GLN A 78 5.56 -13.21 35.65
C GLN A 78 6.78 -13.18 34.73
N VAL A 79 7.23 -12.00 34.33
CA VAL A 79 8.29 -11.87 33.32
C VAL A 79 9.68 -12.06 33.95
N LEU A 80 9.98 -11.41 35.08
CA LEU A 80 11.27 -11.52 35.76
C LEU A 80 11.59 -12.96 36.21
N PRO A 81 10.67 -13.71 36.85
CA PRO A 81 10.97 -15.07 37.32
C PRO A 81 11.15 -16.08 36.19
N LEU A 82 10.44 -15.88 35.06
CA LEU A 82 10.65 -16.66 33.83
C LEU A 82 12.02 -16.38 33.19
N VAL A 83 12.51 -15.14 33.34
CA VAL A 83 13.83 -14.71 32.88
C VAL A 83 14.93 -15.21 33.83
N GLU A 84 14.73 -15.14 35.15
CA GLU A 84 15.65 -15.64 36.19
C GLU A 84 15.84 -17.16 36.14
N ARG A 85 14.75 -17.94 35.99
CA ARG A 85 14.84 -19.41 35.83
C ARG A 85 15.61 -19.84 34.58
N LYS A 86 15.58 -19.02 33.52
CA LYS A 86 16.34 -19.26 32.28
C LYS A 86 17.82 -18.83 32.40
N LEU A 87 18.14 -17.89 33.28
CA LEU A 87 19.49 -17.35 33.50
C LEU A 87 20.37 -18.22 34.40
N ALA A 88 19.78 -19.01 35.31
CA ALA A 88 20.54 -19.89 36.23
C ALA A 88 21.28 -21.05 35.53
N GLY A 89 20.96 -21.36 34.25
CA GLY A 89 21.37 -22.60 33.59
C GLY A 89 22.48 -22.54 32.51
N SER A 90 23.13 -21.41 32.21
CA SER A 90 24.02 -21.34 31.02
C SER A 90 25.41 -20.72 31.29
N LYS A 91 26.45 -21.56 31.16
CA LYS A 91 27.88 -21.22 31.14
C LYS A 91 28.34 -20.99 29.68
N MET A 92 28.71 -19.77 29.27
CA MET A 92 29.72 -19.54 28.21
C MET A 92 30.11 -18.06 28.02
N THR A 93 31.40 -17.85 27.74
CA THR A 93 32.18 -16.60 27.59
C THR A 93 32.38 -16.23 26.11
N LEU A 94 32.59 -14.94 25.80
CA LEU A 94 33.14 -14.48 24.50
C LEU A 94 33.99 -13.18 24.67
N PRO A 95 35.03 -12.95 23.84
CA PRO A 95 36.19 -12.11 24.17
C PRO A 95 36.09 -10.64 23.74
N ALA A 96 37.08 -9.88 24.24
CA ALA A 96 37.23 -8.44 24.17
C ALA A 96 37.53 -7.88 22.76
N LYS A 97 36.63 -7.05 22.25
CA LYS A 97 36.92 -5.91 21.34
C LYS A 97 35.66 -5.05 21.21
N LEU A 98 35.47 -4.13 22.14
CA LEU A 98 34.48 -3.04 22.05
C LEU A 98 34.86 -1.85 22.95
N SER A 99 36.15 -1.70 23.24
CA SER A 99 36.75 -0.56 23.92
C SER A 99 37.14 0.52 22.90
N SER A 100 36.16 1.12 22.24
CA SER A 100 36.34 2.41 21.55
C SER A 100 34.99 2.92 21.05
N LEU A 101 34.37 3.84 21.78
CA LEU A 101 33.45 4.87 21.28
C LEU A 101 33.09 5.86 22.42
N PRO A 102 33.99 6.79 22.78
CA PRO A 102 33.68 7.90 23.66
C PRO A 102 33.05 9.04 22.85
N ALA A 103 31.74 8.92 22.55
CA ALA A 103 30.96 10.02 21.95
C ALA A 103 29.61 10.25 22.65
N ILE A 104 29.25 9.41 23.62
CA ILE A 104 27.96 9.47 24.33
C ILE A 104 28.11 10.17 25.70
N VAL A 105 29.34 10.37 26.19
CA VAL A 105 29.61 10.98 27.51
C VAL A 105 29.59 12.51 27.47
N ALA A 106 29.85 13.14 26.32
CA ALA A 106 29.95 14.60 26.24
C ALA A 106 28.59 15.33 26.35
N VAL A 107 27.47 14.64 26.08
CA VAL A 107 26.13 15.26 26.16
C VAL A 107 25.53 15.15 27.58
N SER A 108 26.11 14.34 28.47
CA SER A 108 25.60 14.16 29.84
C SER A 108 26.24 15.07 30.89
N GLN A 109 27.18 15.94 30.51
CA GLN A 109 27.96 16.77 31.45
C GLN A 109 27.75 18.28 31.28
N ALA A 110 26.87 18.73 30.38
CA ALA A 110 26.53 20.14 30.28
C ALA A 110 25.70 20.57 31.51
N PRO A 111 26.12 21.59 32.29
CA PRO A 111 25.33 22.10 33.40
C PRO A 111 24.06 22.76 32.87
N VAL A 112 22.92 22.40 33.44
CA VAL A 112 21.63 23.05 33.15
C VAL A 112 21.54 24.29 34.03
N GLU A 113 21.85 25.46 33.47
CA GLU A 113 21.45 26.73 34.09
C GLU A 113 19.93 26.89 34.05
N SER A 114 19.40 27.44 35.14
CA SER A 114 17.98 27.50 35.49
C SER A 114 17.12 28.26 34.46
N PRO A 115 15.95 27.74 34.05
CA PRO A 115 14.96 28.53 33.35
C PRO A 115 13.71 28.82 34.21
N ALA A 116 13.31 30.09 34.14
CA ALA A 116 12.01 30.64 34.50
C ALA A 116 10.84 29.90 33.79
N PRO A 117 9.56 30.13 34.19
CA PRO A 117 8.50 29.16 33.98
C PRO A 117 7.90 29.24 32.57
N ALA A 118 8.01 28.15 31.79
CA ALA A 118 7.23 27.97 30.57
C ALA A 118 6.79 26.51 30.32
N ARG A 119 5.46 26.34 30.22
CA ARG A 119 4.66 25.28 29.58
C ARG A 119 4.79 23.81 30.05
N LYS A 120 3.72 23.38 30.72
CA LYS A 120 3.32 22.02 31.09
C LYS A 120 3.10 21.06 29.90
N VAL A 121 4.15 20.49 29.31
CA VAL A 121 4.08 19.21 28.53
C VAL A 121 5.34 18.32 28.70
N GLY A 122 6.32 18.73 29.52
CA GLY A 122 7.66 18.13 29.58
C GLY A 122 7.75 16.64 29.97
N PRO A 123 7.14 16.14 31.06
CA PRO A 123 7.57 14.84 31.61
C PRO A 123 7.00 13.60 30.91
N LEU A 124 5.71 13.62 30.54
CA LEU A 124 5.01 12.48 29.92
C LEU A 124 5.45 12.21 28.49
N MET A 125 5.72 13.28 27.72
CA MET A 125 6.22 13.15 26.35
C MET A 125 7.66 12.64 26.36
N THR A 126 8.48 13.13 27.28
CA THR A 126 9.85 12.68 27.49
C THR A 126 9.89 11.22 27.93
N ALA A 127 9.12 10.80 28.94
CA ALA A 127 9.04 9.40 29.36
C ALA A 127 8.57 8.45 28.24
N ARG A 128 7.60 8.88 27.43
CA ARG A 128 7.11 8.11 26.28
C ARG A 128 8.13 8.02 25.15
N LEU A 129 8.86 9.11 24.87
CA LEU A 129 9.97 9.11 23.92
C LEU A 129 11.10 8.21 24.41
N THR A 130 11.47 8.30 25.68
CA THR A 130 12.52 7.49 26.29
C THR A 130 12.17 6.00 26.25
N LEU A 131 10.92 5.62 26.54
CA LEU A 131 10.45 4.24 26.42
C LEU A 131 10.44 3.74 24.96
N GLN A 132 10.04 4.59 24.01
CA GLN A 132 10.09 4.25 22.58
C GLN A 132 11.52 4.09 22.07
N LEU A 133 12.43 4.97 22.50
CA LEU A 133 13.85 4.92 22.17
C LEU A 133 14.52 3.70 22.82
N LEU A 134 14.16 3.34 24.07
CA LEU A 134 14.63 2.12 24.71
C LEU A 134 14.13 0.87 23.97
N PHE A 135 12.86 0.81 23.59
CA PHE A 135 12.32 -0.31 22.81
C PHE A 135 12.99 -0.45 21.43
N LEU A 136 13.25 0.68 20.77
CA LEU A 136 13.98 0.71 19.49
C LEU A 136 15.42 0.24 19.67
N ALA A 137 16.14 0.74 20.67
CA ALA A 137 17.52 0.34 20.97
C ALA A 137 17.61 -1.15 21.36
N VAL A 138 16.66 -1.66 22.14
CA VAL A 138 16.59 -3.08 22.50
C VAL A 138 16.26 -3.93 21.27
N ALA A 139 15.35 -3.50 20.39
CA ALA A 139 15.02 -4.21 19.15
C ALA A 139 16.17 -4.21 18.14
N GLU A 140 16.91 -3.11 18.03
CA GLU A 140 18.07 -2.95 17.16
C GLU A 140 19.26 -3.77 17.68
N LYS A 141 19.48 -3.79 18.99
CA LYS A 141 20.49 -4.62 19.63
C LYS A 141 20.13 -6.10 19.60
N ALA A 142 18.85 -6.46 19.72
CA ALA A 142 18.37 -7.83 19.50
C ALA A 142 18.57 -8.28 18.04
N ARG A 143 18.39 -7.39 17.05
CA ARG A 143 18.74 -7.66 15.64
C ARG A 143 20.24 -7.85 15.44
N ALA A 144 21.06 -7.03 16.08
CA ALA A 144 22.52 -7.14 16.00
C ALA A 144 23.04 -8.43 16.67
N VAL A 145 22.47 -8.82 17.81
CA VAL A 145 22.85 -10.02 18.59
C VAL A 145 22.35 -11.32 17.95
N THR A 146 21.22 -11.30 17.23
CA THR A 146 20.69 -12.49 16.53
C THR A 146 21.36 -12.74 15.17
N GLY A 147 22.18 -11.81 14.66
CA GLY A 147 22.81 -11.92 13.34
C GLY A 147 21.81 -12.04 12.17
N ALA A 148 20.51 -11.94 12.44
CA ALA A 148 19.45 -12.13 11.48
C ALA A 148 19.27 -10.85 10.67
N ALA A 149 20.25 -10.57 9.80
CA ALA A 149 19.98 -9.76 8.64
C ALA A 149 18.75 -10.36 7.96
N PRO A 150 17.69 -9.58 7.63
CA PRO A 150 16.56 -10.11 6.92
C PRO A 150 17.10 -10.81 5.67
N ALA A 151 16.77 -12.11 5.53
CA ALA A 151 17.29 -12.91 4.42
C ALA A 151 17.10 -12.13 3.13
N LYS A 152 18.20 -11.84 2.41
CA LYS A 152 18.11 -11.14 1.14
C LYS A 152 17.12 -11.91 0.26
N PRO A 153 16.14 -11.23 -0.36
CA PRO A 153 15.19 -11.92 -1.22
C PRO A 153 15.97 -12.64 -2.32
N LYS A 154 15.57 -13.87 -2.65
CA LYS A 154 16.19 -14.66 -3.73
C LYS A 154 16.23 -13.92 -5.07
N SER A 155 15.34 -12.95 -5.26
CA SER A 155 15.28 -12.08 -6.44
C SER A 155 14.61 -10.75 -6.05
N PRO A 156 15.11 -9.60 -6.55
CA PRO A 156 14.47 -8.31 -6.31
C PRO A 156 13.18 -8.09 -7.11
N TRP A 157 12.93 -8.94 -8.11
CA TRP A 157 11.78 -8.88 -9.00
C TRP A 157 10.55 -9.52 -8.37
N LEU A 158 9.37 -8.92 -8.52
CA LEU A 158 8.10 -9.37 -7.95
C LEU A 158 7.74 -10.80 -8.39
N ILE A 159 7.82 -11.09 -9.69
CA ILE A 159 7.60 -12.43 -10.24
C ILE A 159 8.94 -13.05 -10.66
N SER A 160 9.56 -12.48 -11.69
CA SER A 160 10.87 -12.84 -12.25
C SER A 160 11.41 -11.63 -13.02
N LYS A 161 12.71 -11.61 -13.35
CA LYS A 161 13.29 -10.50 -14.14
C LYS A 161 12.53 -10.30 -15.46
N ASN A 162 12.36 -11.38 -16.22
CA ASN A 162 11.74 -11.32 -17.53
C ASN A 162 10.25 -10.98 -17.42
N ASP A 163 9.54 -11.57 -16.46
CA ASP A 163 8.13 -11.28 -16.22
C ASP A 163 7.88 -9.81 -15.90
N ASP A 164 8.66 -9.27 -14.97
CA ASP A 164 8.49 -7.91 -14.52
C ASP A 164 8.88 -6.91 -15.62
N LEU A 165 9.98 -7.16 -16.34
CA LEU A 165 10.37 -6.34 -17.48
C LEU A 165 9.33 -6.34 -18.59
N ILE A 166 8.68 -7.47 -18.88
CA ILE A 166 7.67 -7.56 -19.96
C ILE A 166 6.32 -7.01 -19.49
N TYR A 167 5.80 -7.50 -18.36
CA TYR A 167 4.40 -7.26 -17.97
C TYR A 167 4.24 -6.11 -16.97
N MET A 168 5.23 -5.90 -16.08
CA MET A 168 5.12 -4.84 -15.06
C MET A 168 5.64 -3.50 -15.57
N ILE A 169 6.71 -3.49 -16.36
CA ILE A 169 7.37 -2.26 -16.82
C ILE A 169 7.14 -2.05 -18.32
N GLY A 170 7.50 -3.04 -19.13
CA GLY A 170 7.45 -2.98 -20.60
C GLY A 170 6.05 -2.94 -21.19
N SER A 171 5.01 -3.32 -20.43
CA SER A 171 3.62 -3.23 -20.88
C SER A 171 3.19 -1.80 -21.22
N SER A 172 3.87 -0.78 -20.67
CA SER A 172 3.70 0.62 -21.07
C SER A 172 3.98 0.87 -22.56
N ALA A 173 4.78 0.03 -23.23
CA ALA A 173 4.98 0.06 -24.68
C ALA A 173 3.67 -0.14 -25.45
N VAL A 174 2.71 -0.89 -24.89
CA VAL A 174 1.38 -1.08 -25.50
C VAL A 174 0.58 0.22 -25.47
N SER A 175 0.71 1.03 -24.41
CA SER A 175 0.11 2.37 -24.37
C SER A 175 0.69 3.27 -25.45
N TYR A 176 2.02 3.28 -25.62
CA TYR A 176 2.66 4.03 -26.71
C TYR A 176 2.27 3.51 -28.10
N LEU A 177 2.10 2.20 -28.26
CA LEU A 177 1.57 1.62 -29.50
C LEU A 177 0.15 2.12 -29.78
N PHE A 178 -0.73 2.16 -28.79
CA PHE A 178 -2.09 2.71 -28.96
C PHE A 178 -2.06 4.19 -29.34
N MET A 179 -1.19 4.98 -28.71
CA MET A 179 -0.95 6.37 -29.13
C MET A 179 -0.52 6.44 -30.58
N ALA A 180 0.45 5.62 -30.99
CA ALA A 180 0.99 5.65 -32.33
C ALA A 180 -0.05 5.23 -33.37
N LEU A 181 -0.83 4.18 -33.08
CA LEU A 181 -1.93 3.75 -33.94
C LEU A 181 -2.95 4.87 -34.17
N ILE A 182 -3.32 5.60 -33.12
CA ILE A 182 -4.29 6.71 -33.23
C ILE A 182 -3.69 7.92 -33.95
N PHE A 183 -2.52 8.40 -33.50
CA PHE A 183 -2.01 9.71 -33.93
C PHE A 183 -1.10 9.66 -35.16
N PHE A 184 -0.29 8.61 -35.32
CA PHE A 184 0.59 8.44 -36.48
C PHE A 184 -0.09 7.65 -37.59
N PHE A 185 -0.63 6.46 -37.28
CA PHE A 185 -1.25 5.58 -38.27
C PHE A 185 -2.74 5.87 -38.54
N LYS A 186 -3.31 6.87 -37.86
CA LYS A 186 -4.69 7.34 -38.06
C LYS A 186 -5.77 6.24 -37.91
N VAL A 187 -5.49 5.21 -37.12
CA VAL A 187 -6.48 4.20 -36.75
C VAL A 187 -7.59 4.89 -35.95
N LYS A 188 -8.85 4.61 -36.32
CA LYS A 188 -10.02 5.20 -35.67
C LYS A 188 -9.97 4.95 -34.15
N PRO A 189 -10.12 5.99 -33.30
CA PRO A 189 -10.12 5.84 -31.84
C PRO A 189 -11.13 4.80 -31.33
N SER A 190 -12.29 4.69 -31.97
CA SER A 190 -13.30 3.69 -31.65
C SER A 190 -12.82 2.25 -31.86
N THR A 191 -12.03 1.99 -32.90
CA THR A 191 -11.43 0.66 -33.15
C THR A 191 -10.47 0.28 -32.03
N ILE A 192 -9.58 1.20 -31.65
CA ILE A 192 -8.65 0.99 -30.54
C ILE A 192 -9.40 0.80 -29.23
N PHE A 193 -10.46 1.58 -28.99
CA PHE A 193 -11.29 1.43 -27.81
C PHE A 193 -11.99 0.07 -27.75
N TRP A 194 -12.52 -0.46 -28.87
CA TRP A 194 -13.12 -1.79 -28.91
C TRP A 194 -12.13 -2.92 -28.67
N ILE A 195 -10.93 -2.82 -29.25
CA ILE A 195 -9.82 -3.74 -28.94
C ILE A 195 -9.51 -3.69 -27.44
N TYR A 196 -9.38 -2.47 -26.89
CA TYR A 196 -9.14 -2.25 -25.47
C TYR A 196 -10.21 -2.89 -24.59
N VAL A 197 -11.51 -2.60 -24.83
CA VAL A 197 -12.57 -3.04 -23.91
C VAL A 197 -12.75 -4.55 -23.91
N LEU A 198 -12.58 -5.21 -25.06
CA LEU A 198 -12.80 -6.64 -25.20
C LEU A 198 -11.60 -7.47 -24.73
N PHE A 199 -10.37 -7.05 -25.06
CA PHE A 199 -9.17 -7.85 -24.81
C PHE A 199 -8.41 -7.47 -23.54
N PHE A 200 -8.66 -6.29 -22.96
CA PHE A 200 -7.91 -5.82 -21.80
C PHE A 200 -8.80 -5.45 -20.63
N ASP A 201 -9.79 -4.57 -20.83
CA ASP A 201 -10.63 -4.04 -19.74
C ASP A 201 -11.59 -5.09 -19.17
N GLY A 202 -12.36 -5.75 -20.04
CA GLY A 202 -13.24 -6.84 -19.64
C GLY A 202 -12.49 -7.92 -18.86
N PRO A 203 -11.38 -8.45 -19.41
CA PRO A 203 -10.53 -9.40 -18.70
C PRO A 203 -9.93 -8.88 -17.39
N HIS A 204 -9.57 -7.60 -17.32
CA HIS A 204 -9.08 -6.96 -16.10
C HIS A 204 -10.12 -6.99 -14.98
N ILE A 205 -11.36 -6.57 -15.27
CA ILE A 205 -12.47 -6.62 -14.31
C ILE A 205 -12.77 -8.08 -13.95
N PHE A 206 -12.80 -8.98 -14.93
CA PHE A 206 -12.99 -10.42 -14.68
C PHE A 206 -11.95 -10.97 -13.69
N GLY A 207 -10.70 -10.50 -13.75
CA GLY A 207 -9.66 -10.86 -12.79
C GLY A 207 -10.11 -10.69 -11.34
N THR A 208 -10.78 -9.57 -11.00
CA THR A 208 -11.35 -9.36 -9.67
C THR A 208 -12.46 -10.34 -9.35
N PHE A 209 -13.41 -10.53 -10.28
CA PHE A 209 -14.53 -11.45 -10.08
C PHE A 209 -14.06 -12.89 -9.88
N SER A 210 -13.04 -13.31 -10.64
CA SER A 210 -12.44 -14.65 -10.54
C SER A 210 -11.78 -14.90 -9.18
N ARG A 211 -11.17 -13.87 -8.57
CA ARG A 211 -10.52 -13.97 -7.25
C ARG A 211 -11.49 -13.78 -6.09
N THR A 212 -12.69 -13.27 -6.34
CA THR A 212 -13.68 -12.94 -5.31
C THR A 212 -14.88 -13.88 -5.37
N TYR A 213 -15.83 -13.60 -6.26
CA TYR A 213 -17.08 -14.35 -6.38
C TYR A 213 -16.89 -15.81 -6.82
N ALA A 214 -15.85 -16.11 -7.59
CA ALA A 214 -15.60 -17.47 -8.08
C ALA A 214 -14.78 -18.36 -7.12
N ASP A 215 -14.32 -17.81 -5.99
CA ASP A 215 -13.55 -18.51 -4.96
C ASP A 215 -14.44 -18.78 -3.72
N PRO A 216 -14.86 -20.03 -3.48
CA PRO A 216 -15.72 -20.39 -2.35
C PRO A 216 -15.12 -20.04 -0.98
N GLU A 217 -13.79 -20.10 -0.85
CA GLU A 217 -13.09 -19.78 0.40
C GLU A 217 -13.17 -18.27 0.71
N GLU A 218 -12.94 -17.44 -0.31
CA GLU A 218 -13.10 -15.99 -0.18
C GLU A 218 -14.56 -15.62 0.05
N TRP A 219 -15.50 -16.30 -0.62
CA TRP A 219 -16.92 -16.12 -0.42
C TRP A 219 -17.31 -16.36 1.04
N GLN A 220 -16.92 -17.49 1.63
CA GLN A 220 -17.24 -17.80 3.03
C GLN A 220 -16.68 -16.75 4.01
N LYS A 221 -15.46 -16.25 3.76
CA LYS A 221 -14.80 -15.27 4.63
C LYS A 221 -15.32 -13.85 4.49
N ARG A 222 -15.68 -13.44 3.26
CA ARG A 222 -15.93 -12.04 2.91
C ARG A 222 -17.28 -11.82 2.24
N ARG A 223 -18.24 -12.77 2.34
CA ARG A 223 -19.58 -12.70 1.73
C ARG A 223 -20.24 -11.33 1.86
N LYS A 224 -20.26 -10.76 3.08
CA LYS A 224 -20.86 -9.44 3.32
C LYS A 224 -20.21 -8.34 2.47
N LEU A 225 -18.88 -8.35 2.35
CA LEU A 225 -18.15 -7.39 1.52
C LEU A 225 -18.55 -7.52 0.04
N PHE A 226 -18.68 -8.76 -0.46
CA PHE A 226 -19.01 -9.04 -1.86
C PHE A 226 -20.47 -8.75 -2.21
N LEU A 227 -21.40 -8.95 -1.28
CA LEU A 227 -22.78 -8.56 -1.47
C LEU A 227 -22.95 -7.04 -1.40
N LEU A 228 -22.33 -6.38 -0.43
CA LEU A 228 -22.39 -4.92 -0.30
C LEU A 228 -21.68 -4.19 -1.44
N SER A 229 -20.66 -4.79 -2.06
CA SER A 229 -20.03 -4.18 -3.24
C SER A 229 -20.99 -4.08 -4.43
N LEU A 230 -22.00 -4.94 -4.54
CA LEU A 230 -23.01 -4.83 -5.61
C LEU A 230 -23.88 -3.58 -5.49
N LEU A 231 -23.93 -2.93 -4.32
CA LEU A 231 -24.63 -1.65 -4.18
C LEU A 231 -23.97 -0.53 -5.00
N TRP A 232 -22.73 -0.70 -5.47
CA TRP A 232 -22.07 0.26 -6.36
C TRP A 232 -22.68 0.35 -7.76
N PHE A 233 -23.65 -0.52 -8.11
CA PHE A 233 -24.48 -0.35 -9.30
C PHE A 233 -25.56 0.73 -9.15
N LEU A 234 -25.87 1.19 -7.94
CA LEU A 234 -26.98 2.12 -7.66
C LEU A 234 -26.65 3.62 -7.84
N PRO A 235 -25.47 4.14 -7.45
CA PRO A 235 -25.20 5.58 -7.48
C PRO A 235 -25.43 6.23 -8.84
N GLY A 236 -25.05 5.54 -9.93
CA GLY A 236 -25.24 6.04 -11.30
C GLY A 236 -26.70 6.28 -11.65
N PRO A 237 -27.54 5.22 -11.69
CA PRO A 237 -28.97 5.36 -11.93
C PRO A 237 -29.67 6.37 -11.00
N VAL A 238 -29.31 6.40 -9.72
CA VAL A 238 -29.87 7.38 -8.76
C VAL A 238 -29.54 8.81 -9.17
N LEU A 239 -28.27 9.11 -9.49
CA LEU A 239 -27.87 10.45 -9.91
C LEU A 239 -28.47 10.84 -11.26
N VAL A 240 -28.60 9.91 -12.21
CA VAL A 240 -29.32 10.15 -13.46
C VAL A 240 -30.79 10.50 -13.20
N ARG A 241 -31.46 9.80 -12.28
CA ARG A 241 -32.85 10.08 -11.89
C ARG A 241 -33.03 11.48 -11.28
N LEU A 242 -32.01 11.98 -10.59
CA LEU A 242 -31.97 13.31 -9.98
C LEU A 242 -31.48 14.41 -10.94
N GLY A 243 -31.20 14.10 -12.21
CA GLY A 243 -30.70 15.07 -13.20
C GLY A 243 -29.21 15.41 -13.04
N LEU A 244 -28.45 14.61 -12.29
CA LEU A 244 -27.03 14.80 -11.97
C LEU A 244 -26.10 13.87 -12.77
N GLY A 245 -26.52 13.40 -13.94
CA GLY A 245 -25.78 12.45 -14.78
C GLY A 245 -24.38 12.95 -15.18
N ASP A 246 -24.23 14.22 -15.56
CA ASP A 246 -22.92 14.76 -15.94
C ASP A 246 -21.92 14.77 -14.75
N TYR A 247 -22.42 15.09 -13.56
CA TYR A 247 -21.60 15.08 -12.34
C TYR A 247 -21.21 13.65 -11.95
N PHE A 248 -22.10 12.70 -12.19
CA PHE A 248 -21.79 11.28 -12.05
C PHE A 248 -20.65 10.87 -12.99
N ASP A 249 -20.66 11.27 -14.26
CA ASP A 249 -19.58 10.94 -15.20
C ASP A 249 -18.24 11.54 -14.75
N ILE A 250 -18.23 12.80 -14.30
CA ILE A 250 -17.04 13.43 -13.72
C ILE A 250 -16.52 12.59 -12.54
N PHE A 251 -17.40 12.23 -11.61
CA PHE A 251 -17.05 11.40 -10.45
C PHE A 251 -16.49 10.04 -10.89
N ALA A 252 -17.12 9.39 -11.88
CA ALA A 252 -16.72 8.08 -12.38
C ALA A 252 -15.30 8.10 -12.98
N TYR A 253 -15.00 9.08 -13.83
CA TYR A 253 -13.66 9.25 -14.40
C TYR A 253 -12.61 9.64 -13.36
N MET A 254 -12.97 10.49 -12.37
CA MET A 254 -12.08 10.85 -11.28
C MET A 254 -11.74 9.64 -10.41
N TRP A 255 -12.73 8.81 -10.08
CA TRP A 255 -12.50 7.58 -9.33
C TRP A 255 -11.72 6.55 -10.15
N ALA A 256 -12.00 6.42 -11.45
CA ALA A 256 -11.21 5.57 -12.34
C ALA A 256 -9.72 5.97 -12.33
N TYR A 257 -9.42 7.28 -12.43
CA TYR A 257 -8.05 7.78 -12.37
C TYR A 257 -7.42 7.58 -10.99
N TYR A 258 -8.16 7.85 -9.91
CA TYR A 258 -7.71 7.55 -8.55
C TYR A 258 -7.36 6.06 -8.38
N HIS A 259 -8.19 5.15 -8.89
CA HIS A 259 -7.96 3.70 -8.83
C HIS A 259 -6.69 3.30 -9.61
N LEU A 260 -6.49 3.87 -10.79
CA LEU A 260 -5.27 3.70 -11.59
C LEU A 260 -4.01 4.08 -10.80
N VAL A 261 -3.99 5.28 -10.20
CA VAL A 261 -2.87 5.73 -9.34
C VAL A 261 -2.68 4.81 -8.13
N LYS A 262 -3.78 4.37 -7.52
CA LYS A 262 -3.75 3.44 -6.38
C LYS A 262 -3.18 2.07 -6.74
N GLN A 263 -3.41 1.57 -7.96
CA GLN A 263 -2.83 0.31 -8.42
C GLN A 263 -1.30 0.44 -8.56
N HIS A 264 -0.80 1.51 -9.20
CA HIS A 264 0.64 1.75 -9.32
C HIS A 264 1.31 1.92 -7.94
N TYR A 265 0.64 2.61 -7.01
CA TYR A 265 1.07 2.64 -5.62
C TYR A 265 1.11 1.25 -4.98
N GLY A 266 0.10 0.42 -5.24
CA GLY A 266 0.06 -0.98 -4.79
C GLY A 266 1.26 -1.78 -5.28
N PHE A 267 1.58 -1.72 -6.57
CA PHE A 267 2.75 -2.40 -7.14
C PHE A 267 4.06 -1.89 -6.53
N SER A 268 4.22 -0.57 -6.38
CA SER A 268 5.39 0.01 -5.70
C SER A 268 5.56 -0.57 -4.29
N ILE A 269 4.47 -0.68 -3.52
CA ILE A 269 4.51 -1.28 -2.17
C ILE A 269 4.87 -2.77 -2.21
N LEU A 270 4.45 -3.53 -3.24
CA LEU A 270 4.83 -4.94 -3.39
C LEU A 270 6.35 -5.09 -3.62
N TYR A 271 6.93 -4.28 -4.50
CA TYR A 271 8.38 -4.23 -4.70
C TYR A 271 9.12 -3.84 -3.42
N LYS A 272 8.68 -2.77 -2.75
CA LYS A 272 9.28 -2.32 -1.50
C LYS A 272 9.24 -3.38 -0.42
N LYS A 273 8.11 -4.09 -0.28
CA LYS A 273 7.98 -5.19 0.68
C LYS A 273 8.96 -6.32 0.35
N LYS A 274 9.10 -6.66 -0.94
CA LYS A 274 10.01 -7.71 -1.40
C LYS A 274 11.48 -7.35 -1.19
N ASN A 275 11.85 -6.11 -1.47
CA ASN A 275 13.21 -5.59 -1.41
C ASN A 275 13.62 -4.97 -0.07
N ASN A 276 12.73 -5.04 0.92
CA ASN A 276 12.89 -4.41 2.23
C ASN A 276 13.19 -2.90 2.14
N ASP A 277 12.67 -2.22 1.11
CA ASP A 277 12.78 -0.76 0.91
C ASP A 277 11.65 -0.04 1.67
N LEU A 278 11.61 -0.24 2.99
CA LEU A 278 10.48 0.16 3.86
C LEU A 278 10.82 1.30 4.83
N ALA A 279 11.96 1.97 4.66
CA ALA A 279 12.32 3.12 5.47
C ALA A 279 11.22 4.20 5.40
N LYS A 280 10.94 4.86 6.54
CA LYS A 280 9.82 5.81 6.64
C LYS A 280 9.94 6.93 5.61
N ILE A 281 11.12 7.53 5.48
CA ILE A 281 11.37 8.60 4.51
C ILE A 281 11.13 8.14 3.07
N ASP A 282 11.59 6.94 2.71
CA ASP A 282 11.38 6.36 1.38
C ASP A 282 9.90 6.08 1.12
N ASN A 283 9.14 5.62 2.12
CA ASN A 283 7.69 5.45 2.00
C ASN A 283 6.95 6.78 1.78
N TYR A 284 7.35 7.85 2.46
CA TYR A 284 6.75 9.17 2.29
C TYR A 284 7.08 9.75 0.91
N LEU A 285 8.35 9.71 0.51
CA LEU A 285 8.80 10.25 -0.78
C LEU A 285 8.23 9.47 -1.97
N ASP A 286 8.22 8.13 -1.92
CA ASP A 286 7.61 7.31 -2.97
C ASP A 286 6.11 7.62 -3.11
N LYS A 287 5.39 7.72 -1.97
CA LYS A 287 3.97 8.08 -1.96
C LYS A 287 3.77 9.48 -2.54
N ALA A 288 4.56 10.46 -2.11
CA ALA A 288 4.46 11.83 -2.56
C ALA A 288 4.71 11.92 -4.07
N LEU A 289 5.80 11.31 -4.58
CA LEU A 289 6.14 11.26 -5.99
C LEU A 289 5.05 10.62 -6.84
N ILE A 290 4.45 9.52 -6.39
CA ILE A 290 3.33 8.88 -7.12
C ILE A 290 2.12 9.80 -7.15
N TRP A 291 1.73 10.40 -6.02
CA TRP A 291 0.55 11.28 -6.03
C TRP A 291 0.78 12.54 -6.86
N THR A 292 1.91 13.21 -6.72
CA THR A 292 2.20 14.44 -7.48
C THR A 292 2.51 14.16 -8.95
N GLY A 293 3.25 13.08 -9.25
CA GLY A 293 3.67 12.71 -10.60
C GLY A 293 2.53 12.27 -11.51
N PHE A 294 1.50 11.64 -10.97
CA PHE A 294 0.28 11.34 -11.72
C PHE A 294 -0.70 12.53 -11.70
N SER A 295 -0.78 13.29 -10.60
CA SER A 295 -1.71 14.44 -10.54
C SER A 295 -1.31 15.59 -11.44
N LEU A 296 -0.01 15.91 -11.58
CA LEU A 296 0.45 17.02 -12.43
C LEU A 296 -0.07 16.92 -13.89
N PRO A 297 0.18 15.83 -14.63
CA PRO A 297 -0.28 15.76 -16.02
C PRO A 297 -1.81 15.71 -16.12
N TYR A 298 -2.51 15.12 -15.14
CA TYR A 298 -3.97 15.13 -15.09
C TYR A 298 -4.54 16.54 -14.87
N VAL A 299 -3.98 17.30 -13.92
CA VAL A 299 -4.35 18.70 -13.65
C VAL A 299 -4.07 19.55 -14.89
N ASN A 300 -2.89 19.45 -15.49
CA ASN A 300 -2.58 20.19 -16.71
C ASN A 300 -3.52 19.83 -17.87
N PHE A 301 -3.97 18.57 -17.94
CA PHE A 301 -4.95 18.14 -18.93
C PHE A 301 -6.31 18.79 -18.72
N ILE A 302 -6.88 18.76 -17.50
CA ILE A 302 -8.22 19.32 -17.24
C ILE A 302 -8.29 20.85 -17.35
N PHE A 303 -7.17 21.55 -17.19
CA PHE A 303 -7.05 22.99 -17.43
C PHE A 303 -6.58 23.34 -18.85
N GLY A 304 -6.07 22.36 -19.59
CA GLY A 304 -5.38 22.58 -20.85
C GLY A 304 -6.29 22.54 -22.08
N PRO A 305 -5.80 23.03 -23.23
CA PRO A 305 -6.54 23.02 -24.50
C PRO A 305 -6.77 21.61 -25.07
N ASN A 306 -6.08 20.61 -24.51
CA ASN A 306 -6.23 19.21 -24.90
C ASN A 306 -7.49 18.56 -24.28
N TYR A 307 -8.11 19.20 -23.27
CA TYR A 307 -9.35 18.70 -22.70
C TYR A 307 -10.48 18.74 -23.73
N PRO A 308 -11.22 17.63 -23.94
CA PRO A 308 -12.30 17.62 -24.91
C PRO A 308 -13.42 18.62 -24.62
N THR A 309 -13.92 19.28 -25.66
CA THR A 309 -14.91 20.36 -25.60
C THR A 309 -16.34 19.91 -25.22
N GLY A 310 -16.64 18.62 -25.25
CA GLY A 310 -17.97 18.06 -24.96
C GLY A 310 -18.23 17.69 -23.48
N TYR A 311 -17.31 17.96 -22.57
CA TYR A 311 -17.46 17.66 -21.13
C TYR A 311 -17.38 18.93 -20.30
N LYS A 312 -18.18 19.00 -19.23
CA LYS A 312 -18.03 20.04 -18.20
C LYS A 312 -16.60 19.99 -17.66
N ARG A 313 -15.85 21.07 -17.88
CA ARG A 313 -14.46 21.15 -17.43
C ARG A 313 -14.43 21.27 -15.91
N VAL A 314 -13.83 20.27 -15.27
CA VAL A 314 -13.51 20.33 -13.84
C VAL A 314 -12.56 21.52 -13.55
N GLY A 315 -11.68 21.86 -14.50
CA GLY A 315 -10.78 23.01 -14.39
C GLY A 315 -11.51 24.34 -14.17
N ASP A 316 -12.68 24.53 -14.78
CA ASP A 316 -13.46 25.76 -14.65
C ASP A 316 -14.07 25.92 -13.22
N MET A 317 -14.16 24.82 -12.47
CA MET A 317 -14.63 24.81 -11.07
C MET A 317 -13.51 25.03 -10.04
N LEU A 318 -12.25 25.08 -10.49
CA LEU A 318 -11.07 25.11 -9.63
C LEU A 318 -10.31 26.44 -9.78
N PRO A 319 -9.59 26.90 -8.73
CA PRO A 319 -8.81 28.13 -8.84
C PRO A 319 -7.74 28.06 -9.94
N GLY A 320 -7.54 29.14 -10.69
CA GLY A 320 -6.58 29.20 -11.79
C GLY A 320 -5.11 28.98 -11.40
N TRP A 321 -4.77 29.05 -10.11
CA TRP A 321 -3.42 28.72 -9.61
C TRP A 321 -3.19 27.21 -9.42
N THR A 322 -4.22 26.37 -9.56
CA THR A 322 -4.15 24.91 -9.33
C THR A 322 -3.05 24.23 -10.15
N PRO A 323 -2.86 24.50 -11.47
CA PRO A 323 -1.76 23.92 -12.24
C PRO A 323 -0.37 24.31 -11.72
N LYS A 324 -0.20 25.58 -11.31
CA LYS A 324 1.07 26.07 -10.75
C LYS A 324 1.39 25.37 -9.43
N LEU A 325 0.39 25.18 -8.56
CA LEU A 325 0.57 24.43 -7.31
C LEU A 325 0.91 22.97 -7.57
N ALA A 326 0.21 22.31 -8.50
CA ALA A 326 0.50 20.91 -8.86
C ALA A 326 1.93 20.75 -9.41
N ALA A 327 2.40 21.69 -10.24
CA ALA A 327 3.75 21.72 -10.76
C ALA A 327 4.78 21.92 -9.64
N ALA A 328 4.58 22.91 -8.77
CA ALA A 328 5.47 23.16 -7.63
C ALA A 328 5.57 21.94 -6.71
N ALA A 329 4.44 21.30 -6.37
CA ALA A 329 4.41 20.09 -5.57
C ALA A 329 5.16 18.93 -6.24
N PHE A 330 4.95 18.71 -7.55
CA PHE A 330 5.66 17.69 -8.29
C PHE A 330 7.16 17.92 -8.32
N TYR A 331 7.63 19.10 -8.74
CA TYR A 331 9.07 19.37 -8.83
C TYR A 331 9.74 19.35 -7.45
N ALA A 332 9.11 19.87 -6.40
CA ALA A 332 9.64 19.77 -5.04
C ALA A 332 9.79 18.31 -4.59
N THR A 333 8.76 17.48 -4.81
CA THR A 333 8.80 16.06 -4.45
C THR A 333 9.79 15.27 -5.32
N LEU A 334 9.92 15.58 -6.61
CA LEU A 334 10.89 14.96 -7.51
C LEU A 334 12.32 15.28 -7.08
N THR A 335 12.63 16.55 -6.77
CA THR A 335 13.96 16.95 -6.29
C THR A 335 14.30 16.25 -4.98
N ALA A 336 13.39 16.24 -4.01
CA ALA A 336 13.58 15.53 -2.75
C ALA A 336 13.78 14.01 -2.96
N TYR A 337 13.00 13.42 -3.87
CA TYR A 337 13.10 12.00 -4.23
C TYR A 337 14.46 11.66 -4.85
N LEU A 338 14.90 12.44 -5.85
CA LEU A 338 16.17 12.24 -6.53
C LEU A 338 17.35 12.47 -5.59
N GLY A 339 17.30 13.50 -4.75
CA GLY A 339 18.29 13.72 -3.69
C GLY A 339 18.37 12.54 -2.73
N ARG A 340 17.22 11.95 -2.35
CA ARG A 340 17.19 10.72 -1.55
C ARG A 340 17.78 9.52 -2.29
N GLN A 341 17.49 9.32 -3.58
CA GLN A 341 18.08 8.22 -4.35
C GLN A 341 19.60 8.41 -4.51
N GLY A 342 20.08 9.64 -4.75
CA GLY A 342 21.50 10.00 -4.79
C GLY A 342 22.20 9.74 -3.46
N TYR A 343 21.59 10.11 -2.34
CA TYR A 343 22.10 9.77 -1.01
C TYR A 343 22.21 8.25 -0.80
N LYS A 344 21.21 7.48 -1.24
CA LYS A 344 21.25 6.01 -1.14
C LYS A 344 22.39 5.43 -1.99
N LEU A 345 22.63 5.96 -3.20
CA LEU A 345 23.78 5.59 -4.04
C LEU A 345 25.11 5.90 -3.33
N ALA A 346 25.28 7.14 -2.85
CA ALA A 346 26.51 7.60 -2.23
C ALA A 346 26.84 6.87 -0.91
N THR A 347 25.83 6.35 -0.22
CA THR A 347 25.98 5.57 1.03
C THR A 347 25.87 4.06 0.83
N HIS A 348 25.94 3.58 -0.43
CA HIS A 348 25.84 2.17 -0.80
C HIS A 348 24.60 1.45 -0.21
N GLN A 349 23.49 2.17 -0.04
CA GLN A 349 22.22 1.59 0.37
C GLN A 349 21.52 0.92 -0.82
N ASN A 350 20.76 -0.14 -0.54
CA ASN A 350 20.04 -0.87 -1.58
C ASN A 350 19.01 0.02 -2.28
N ILE A 351 19.05 0.04 -3.61
CA ILE A 351 18.04 0.71 -4.45
C ILE A 351 17.15 -0.34 -5.08
N ASP A 352 15.85 -0.17 -4.87
CA ASP A 352 14.82 -1.01 -5.47
C ASP A 352 14.69 -0.69 -6.96
N ALA A 353 15.63 -1.20 -7.77
CA ALA A 353 15.69 -0.92 -9.20
C ALA A 353 14.39 -1.28 -9.95
N PRO A 354 13.73 -2.44 -9.71
CA PRO A 354 12.43 -2.72 -10.32
C PRO A 354 11.35 -1.68 -10.00
N LYS A 355 11.28 -1.21 -8.74
CA LYS A 355 10.40 -0.10 -8.36
C LYS A 355 10.74 1.17 -9.13
N GLN A 356 12.02 1.53 -9.25
CA GLN A 356 12.44 2.73 -10.00
C GLN A 356 11.98 2.66 -11.46
N MET A 357 12.19 1.52 -12.12
CA MET A 357 11.78 1.29 -13.50
C MET A 357 10.25 1.38 -13.66
N LEU A 358 9.50 0.78 -12.74
CA LEU A 358 8.03 0.87 -12.73
C LEU A 358 7.55 2.32 -12.62
N LEU A 359 8.12 3.10 -11.69
CA LEU A 359 7.73 4.49 -11.47
C LEU A 359 8.09 5.37 -12.66
N ALA A 360 9.31 5.25 -13.17
CA ALA A 360 9.76 5.99 -14.34
C ALA A 360 8.88 5.71 -15.56
N SER A 361 8.61 4.42 -15.84
CA SER A 361 7.73 3.99 -16.93
C SER A 361 6.31 4.53 -16.77
N SER A 362 5.70 4.37 -15.58
CA SER A 362 4.30 4.72 -15.35
C SER A 362 4.06 6.23 -15.36
N ILE A 363 4.90 7.01 -14.68
CA ILE A 363 4.77 8.48 -14.60
C ILE A 363 5.02 9.09 -15.98
N THR A 364 6.07 8.66 -16.68
CA THR A 364 6.41 9.20 -18.01
C THR A 364 5.30 8.93 -19.02
N MET A 365 4.75 7.71 -19.05
CA MET A 365 3.67 7.36 -19.97
C MET A 365 2.44 8.25 -19.73
N HIS A 366 2.08 8.49 -18.47
CA HIS A 366 0.98 9.41 -18.12
C HIS A 366 1.26 10.85 -18.57
N MET A 367 2.47 11.35 -18.33
CA MET A 367 2.88 12.68 -18.79
C MET A 367 2.81 12.84 -20.31
N VAL A 368 3.24 11.83 -21.06
CA VAL A 368 3.17 11.84 -22.52
C VAL A 368 1.71 11.80 -22.98
N THR A 369 0.91 10.90 -22.42
CA THR A 369 -0.51 10.73 -22.80
C THR A 369 -1.25 12.06 -22.71
N PHE A 370 -1.22 12.71 -21.55
CA PHE A 370 -2.01 13.92 -21.31
C PHE A 370 -1.56 15.16 -22.11
N LYS A 371 -0.37 15.13 -22.71
CA LYS A 371 0.08 16.18 -23.64
C LYS A 371 -0.46 16.03 -25.06
N LEU A 372 -1.06 14.88 -25.39
CA LEU A 372 -1.58 14.63 -26.74
C LEU A 372 -2.84 15.46 -27.02
N PRO A 373 -3.05 15.90 -28.27
CA PRO A 373 -4.14 16.81 -28.64
C PRO A 373 -5.48 16.06 -28.79
N PHE A 374 -5.98 15.44 -27.72
CA PHE A 374 -7.23 14.67 -27.73
C PHE A 374 -8.45 15.49 -28.12
N SER A 375 -8.46 16.80 -27.86
CA SER A 375 -9.50 17.72 -28.32
C SER A 375 -9.66 17.76 -29.85
N LYS A 376 -8.65 17.33 -30.62
CA LYS A 376 -8.68 17.29 -32.09
C LYS A 376 -9.23 15.98 -32.67
N LEU A 377 -9.55 14.96 -31.84
CA LEU A 377 -9.96 13.64 -32.33
C LEU A 377 -11.45 13.51 -32.75
N GLY A 378 -12.27 14.55 -32.58
CA GLY A 378 -13.71 14.53 -32.92
C GLY A 378 -14.56 13.71 -31.94
N GLY A 379 -15.87 14.01 -31.87
CA GLY A 379 -16.80 13.46 -30.87
C GLY A 379 -17.54 12.19 -31.29
N GLY A 380 -17.20 11.05 -30.69
CA GLY A 380 -17.99 9.82 -30.69
C GLY A 380 -17.42 8.75 -29.74
N LEU A 381 -18.29 8.02 -29.03
CA LEU A 381 -18.00 7.03 -27.96
C LEU A 381 -17.03 7.53 -26.87
N SER A 382 -17.32 8.77 -26.46
CA SER A 382 -16.71 9.61 -25.43
C SER A 382 -15.29 10.09 -25.75
N SER A 383 -15.12 11.41 -25.83
CA SER A 383 -13.84 12.05 -26.16
C SER A 383 -12.72 11.77 -25.15
N LEU A 384 -13.06 11.17 -23.99
CA LEU A 384 -12.12 10.62 -23.02
C LEU A 384 -11.79 9.13 -23.23
N ALA A 385 -12.58 8.37 -23.99
CA ALA A 385 -12.38 6.93 -24.21
C ALA A 385 -11.01 6.54 -24.78
N PRO A 386 -10.43 7.22 -25.81
CA PRO A 386 -9.08 6.91 -26.25
C PRO A 386 -8.04 7.19 -25.15
N ILE A 387 -8.26 8.22 -24.34
CA ILE A 387 -7.40 8.54 -23.18
C ILE A 387 -7.45 7.40 -22.18
N VAL A 388 -8.65 6.94 -21.83
CA VAL A 388 -8.84 5.80 -20.93
C VAL A 388 -8.12 4.57 -21.49
N ALA A 389 -8.38 4.18 -22.73
CA ALA A 389 -7.75 3.00 -23.34
C ALA A 389 -6.22 3.06 -23.31
N ILE A 390 -5.62 4.19 -23.65
CA ILE A 390 -4.17 4.40 -23.63
C ILE A 390 -3.64 4.33 -22.18
N LEU A 391 -4.30 5.00 -21.23
CA LEU A 391 -3.83 5.04 -19.85
C LEU A 391 -3.97 3.70 -19.13
N THR A 392 -4.98 2.90 -19.45
CA THR A 392 -5.29 1.71 -18.65
C THR A 392 -4.88 0.40 -19.32
N VAL A 393 -4.57 0.35 -20.62
CA VAL A 393 -4.18 -0.91 -21.29
C VAL A 393 -3.01 -1.60 -20.59
N TYR A 394 -1.95 -0.86 -20.24
CA TYR A 394 -0.81 -1.45 -19.54
C TYR A 394 -1.13 -1.81 -18.08
N HIS A 395 -1.93 -0.99 -17.38
CA HIS A 395 -2.47 -1.30 -16.05
C HIS A 395 -3.28 -2.61 -16.07
N ASN A 396 -4.06 -2.84 -17.13
CA ASN A 396 -4.84 -4.07 -17.31
C ASN A 396 -3.90 -5.27 -17.49
N ILE A 397 -2.83 -5.13 -18.27
CA ILE A 397 -1.81 -6.18 -18.47
C ILE A 397 -1.11 -6.50 -17.14
N GLN A 398 -0.65 -5.47 -16.41
CA GLN A 398 0.00 -5.61 -15.10
C GLN A 398 -0.88 -6.40 -14.13
N TYR A 399 -2.14 -6.01 -14.01
CA TYR A 399 -3.09 -6.63 -13.10
C TYR A 399 -3.42 -8.07 -13.49
N ASN A 400 -3.69 -8.34 -14.77
CA ASN A 400 -3.97 -9.70 -15.23
C ASN A 400 -2.77 -10.61 -14.98
N ARG A 401 -1.53 -10.11 -15.16
CA ARG A 401 -0.34 -10.89 -14.83
C ARG A 401 -0.22 -11.14 -13.33
N LEU A 402 -0.53 -10.16 -12.49
CA LEU A 402 -0.54 -10.31 -11.03
C LEU A 402 -1.60 -11.34 -10.57
N ILE A 403 -2.82 -11.25 -11.11
CA ILE A 403 -3.90 -12.22 -10.87
C ILE A 403 -3.44 -13.63 -11.26
N TRP A 404 -2.87 -13.79 -12.46
CA TRP A 404 -2.40 -15.08 -12.90
C TRP A 404 -1.31 -15.63 -11.97
N PHE A 405 -0.33 -14.82 -11.61
CA PHE A 405 0.74 -15.21 -10.69
C PHE A 405 0.20 -15.63 -9.32
N HIS A 406 -0.70 -14.82 -8.75
CA HIS A 406 -1.40 -15.14 -7.51
C HIS A 406 -2.15 -16.47 -7.62
N ASN A 407 -2.96 -16.63 -8.67
CA ASN A 407 -3.83 -17.78 -8.89
C ASN A 407 -3.02 -19.07 -9.09
N GLN A 408 -1.92 -19.02 -9.85
CA GLN A 408 -1.00 -20.16 -9.98
C GLN A 408 -0.44 -20.59 -8.62
N ASN A 409 -0.04 -19.62 -7.80
CA ASN A 409 0.55 -19.94 -6.50
C ASN A 409 -0.50 -20.39 -5.47
N LYS A 410 -1.72 -19.82 -5.48
CA LYS A 410 -2.80 -20.19 -4.56
C LYS A 410 -3.47 -21.50 -4.97
N TYR A 411 -3.95 -21.60 -6.21
CA TYR A 411 -4.90 -22.64 -6.63
C TYR A 411 -4.27 -23.86 -7.31
N VAL A 412 -3.06 -23.71 -7.88
CA VAL A 412 -2.39 -24.80 -8.60
C VAL A 412 -1.25 -25.37 -7.76
N LYS A 413 -0.32 -24.52 -7.33
CA LYS A 413 0.88 -24.95 -6.59
C LYS A 413 0.67 -25.05 -5.08
N GLY A 414 -0.20 -24.22 -4.52
CA GLY A 414 -0.45 -24.13 -3.08
C GLY A 414 -1.66 -24.89 -2.56
N ALA A 415 -2.41 -25.56 -3.45
CA ALA A 415 -3.60 -26.33 -3.07
C ALA A 415 -3.20 -27.60 -2.32
N GLN A 416 -3.67 -27.75 -1.08
CA GLN A 416 -3.49 -28.99 -0.31
C GLN A 416 -4.43 -30.09 -0.83
N LYS A 417 -4.05 -31.36 -0.65
CA LYS A 417 -4.85 -32.52 -1.07
C LYS A 417 -6.25 -32.43 -0.45
N GLY A 418 -7.30 -32.40 -1.28
CA GLY A 418 -8.70 -32.27 -0.85
C GLY A 418 -9.27 -30.85 -0.79
N GLN A 419 -8.47 -29.79 -0.97
CA GLN A 419 -9.00 -28.42 -1.07
C GLN A 419 -9.58 -28.14 -2.45
N THR A 420 -10.86 -27.73 -2.50
CA THR A 420 -11.52 -27.29 -3.72
C THR A 420 -11.75 -25.77 -3.68
N PHE A 421 -11.18 -25.04 -4.64
CA PHE A 421 -11.43 -23.59 -4.81
C PHE A 421 -12.48 -23.33 -5.89
N GLY A 422 -13.40 -24.27 -6.09
CA GLY A 422 -14.48 -24.18 -7.07
C GLY A 422 -14.03 -23.75 -8.46
N LEU A 423 -14.79 -22.82 -9.06
CA LEU A 423 -14.54 -22.28 -10.39
C LEU A 423 -13.17 -21.59 -10.49
N ALA A 424 -12.72 -20.88 -9.43
CA ALA A 424 -11.42 -20.19 -9.45
C ALA A 424 -10.24 -21.13 -9.73
N SER A 425 -10.23 -22.35 -9.17
CA SER A 425 -9.19 -23.35 -9.49
C SER A 425 -9.30 -23.86 -10.92
N THR A 426 -10.50 -24.22 -11.36
CA THR A 426 -10.74 -24.75 -12.72
C THR A 426 -10.35 -23.76 -13.81
N LEU A 427 -10.62 -22.47 -13.60
CA LEU A 427 -10.22 -21.38 -14.47
C LEU A 427 -8.69 -21.22 -14.49
N SER A 428 -8.07 -21.30 -13.31
CA SER A 428 -6.64 -21.01 -13.15
C SER A 428 -5.72 -22.14 -13.60
N LYS A 429 -6.22 -23.36 -13.86
CA LYS A 429 -5.39 -24.46 -14.37
C LYS A 429 -4.98 -24.31 -15.84
N ASN A 430 -5.70 -23.52 -16.64
CA ASN A 430 -5.43 -23.37 -18.06
C ASN A 430 -5.55 -21.90 -18.49
N GLY A 431 -4.45 -21.29 -18.93
CA GLY A 431 -4.40 -19.87 -19.29
C GLY A 431 -5.28 -19.52 -20.50
N LYS A 432 -5.41 -20.42 -21.48
CA LYS A 432 -6.29 -20.19 -22.64
C LYS A 432 -7.75 -20.18 -22.22
N ARG A 433 -8.15 -21.10 -21.34
CA ARG A 433 -9.50 -21.13 -20.76
C ARG A 433 -9.79 -19.86 -19.94
N PHE A 434 -8.83 -19.45 -19.10
CA PHE A 434 -8.95 -18.21 -18.34
C PHE A 434 -9.16 -17.01 -19.27
N ALA A 435 -8.31 -16.86 -20.29
CA ALA A 435 -8.39 -15.78 -21.26
C ALA A 435 -9.71 -15.77 -22.05
N LEU A 436 -10.17 -16.94 -22.51
CA LEU A 436 -11.44 -17.07 -23.23
C LEU A 436 -12.62 -16.66 -22.35
N ILE A 437 -12.70 -17.14 -21.11
CA ILE A 437 -13.81 -16.81 -20.21
C ILE A 437 -13.74 -15.33 -19.80
N ALA A 438 -12.53 -14.79 -19.61
CA ALA A 438 -12.33 -13.37 -19.33
C ALA A 438 -12.80 -12.49 -20.50
N PHE A 439 -12.53 -12.90 -21.75
CA PHE A 439 -13.03 -12.25 -22.96
C PHE A 439 -14.55 -12.34 -23.05
N LEU A 440 -15.14 -13.53 -22.85
CA LEU A 440 -16.59 -13.73 -22.90
C LEU A 440 -17.32 -12.92 -21.82
N PHE A 441 -16.76 -12.86 -20.61
CA PHE A 441 -17.24 -11.98 -19.55
C PHE A 441 -17.17 -10.51 -19.96
N GLY A 442 -16.05 -10.07 -20.53
CA GLY A 442 -15.91 -8.71 -21.05
C GLY A 442 -16.96 -8.38 -22.10
N ALA A 443 -17.09 -9.25 -23.11
CA ALA A 443 -18.02 -9.11 -24.21
C ALA A 443 -19.48 -9.05 -23.73
N SER A 444 -19.85 -9.88 -22.74
CA SER A 444 -21.24 -10.00 -22.28
C SER A 444 -21.83 -8.71 -21.71
N TYR A 445 -21.03 -7.85 -21.09
CA TYR A 445 -21.50 -6.55 -20.59
C TYR A 445 -21.02 -5.37 -21.45
N ARG A 446 -19.82 -5.41 -22.06
CA ARG A 446 -19.30 -4.30 -22.87
C ARG A 446 -20.04 -4.15 -24.20
N ILE A 447 -20.48 -5.24 -24.83
CA ILE A 447 -21.23 -5.15 -26.09
C ILE A 447 -22.60 -4.50 -25.86
N PRO A 448 -23.44 -4.96 -24.91
CA PRO A 448 -24.69 -4.27 -24.59
C PRO A 448 -24.48 -2.81 -24.19
N LEU A 449 -23.45 -2.52 -23.38
CA LEU A 449 -23.14 -1.15 -22.95
C LEU A 449 -22.73 -0.25 -24.13
N GLY A 450 -21.90 -0.74 -25.04
CA GLY A 450 -21.46 0.03 -26.21
C GLY A 450 -22.53 0.18 -27.30
N THR A 451 -23.53 -0.69 -27.32
CA THR A 451 -24.69 -0.58 -28.22
C THR A 451 -25.77 0.31 -27.59
N PHE A 452 -26.39 -0.14 -26.51
CA PHE A 452 -27.56 0.52 -25.93
C PHE A 452 -27.20 1.76 -25.10
N GLY A 453 -26.04 1.77 -24.43
CA GLY A 453 -25.55 2.93 -23.69
C GLY A 453 -25.19 4.12 -24.58
N GLN A 454 -25.01 3.89 -25.89
CA GLN A 454 -24.80 4.93 -26.90
C GLN A 454 -26.10 5.35 -27.62
N GLY A 455 -27.27 4.91 -27.14
CA GLY A 455 -28.57 5.21 -27.75
C GLY A 455 -28.83 4.44 -29.06
N LYS A 456 -28.01 3.45 -29.41
CA LYS A 456 -28.30 2.56 -30.55
C LYS A 456 -29.32 1.50 -30.16
N GLY A 457 -29.96 0.89 -31.16
CA GLY A 457 -30.94 -0.18 -30.93
C GLY A 457 -32.30 0.31 -30.42
N GLY A 458 -32.70 1.52 -30.77
CA GLY A 458 -34.03 2.07 -30.45
C GLY A 458 -34.21 2.54 -29.00
N VAL A 459 -33.12 2.69 -28.25
CA VAL A 459 -33.16 3.09 -26.84
C VAL A 459 -33.23 4.61 -26.71
N SER A 460 -34.14 5.13 -25.88
CA SER A 460 -34.25 6.58 -25.65
C SER A 460 -32.96 7.15 -25.03
N PRO A 461 -32.61 8.43 -25.27
CA PRO A 461 -31.39 9.03 -24.72
C PRO A 461 -31.29 8.91 -23.19
N LYS A 462 -32.42 9.06 -22.51
CA LYS A 462 -32.49 8.89 -21.04
C LYS A 462 -32.19 7.46 -20.62
N MET A 463 -32.72 6.47 -21.33
CA MET A 463 -32.45 5.06 -21.03
C MET A 463 -31.00 4.69 -21.35
N ALA A 464 -30.41 5.23 -22.42
CA ALA A 464 -28.99 5.06 -22.75
C ALA A 464 -28.09 5.59 -21.62
N GLN A 465 -28.46 6.72 -21.01
CA GLN A 465 -27.77 7.28 -19.84
C GLN A 465 -27.89 6.36 -18.61
N TYR A 466 -29.07 5.79 -18.34
CA TYR A 466 -29.24 4.79 -17.26
C TYR A 466 -28.39 3.55 -17.48
N ILE A 467 -28.36 3.01 -18.70
CA ILE A 467 -27.56 1.84 -19.05
C ILE A 467 -26.08 2.13 -18.84
N THR A 468 -25.61 3.29 -19.31
CA THR A 468 -24.22 3.72 -19.11
C THR A 468 -23.87 3.88 -17.63
N ALA A 469 -24.74 4.54 -16.86
CA ALA A 469 -24.54 4.79 -15.45
C ALA A 469 -24.58 3.51 -14.60
N PHE A 470 -25.46 2.56 -14.95
CA PHE A 470 -25.48 1.22 -14.36
C PHE A 470 -24.21 0.43 -14.74
N GLY A 471 -23.77 0.50 -15.99
CA GLY A 471 -22.58 -0.19 -16.49
C GLY A 471 -21.30 0.18 -15.74
N TRP A 472 -21.16 1.43 -15.30
CA TRP A 472 -20.08 1.87 -14.41
C TRP A 472 -20.01 1.09 -13.08
N GLY A 473 -21.12 0.48 -12.66
CA GLY A 473 -21.17 -0.39 -11.48
C GLY A 473 -20.15 -1.54 -11.54
N PHE A 474 -19.89 -2.13 -12.72
CA PHE A 474 -18.85 -3.15 -12.88
C PHE A 474 -17.46 -2.63 -12.49
N ALA A 475 -17.13 -1.43 -12.99
CA ALA A 475 -15.86 -0.78 -12.67
C ALA A 475 -15.78 -0.40 -11.19
N PHE A 476 -16.86 0.14 -10.60
CA PHE A 476 -16.87 0.54 -9.19
C PHE A 476 -16.81 -0.65 -8.22
N VAL A 477 -17.49 -1.75 -8.51
CA VAL A 477 -17.33 -3.01 -7.75
C VAL A 477 -15.87 -3.44 -7.79
N HIS A 478 -15.25 -3.43 -8.97
CA HIS A 478 -13.85 -3.75 -9.15
C HIS A 478 -12.93 -2.81 -8.34
N TYR A 479 -13.07 -1.48 -8.46
CA TYR A 479 -12.27 -0.49 -7.73
C TYR A 479 -12.38 -0.67 -6.22
N TYR A 480 -13.61 -0.85 -5.75
CA TYR A 480 -13.90 -1.01 -4.34
C TYR A 480 -13.29 -2.31 -3.79
N LEU A 481 -13.50 -3.45 -4.47
CA LEU A 481 -12.97 -4.74 -4.02
C LEU A 481 -11.44 -4.75 -4.06
N ASP A 482 -10.81 -4.26 -5.11
CA ASP A 482 -9.35 -4.19 -5.20
C ASP A 482 -8.72 -3.38 -4.07
N SER A 483 -9.39 -2.33 -3.60
CA SER A 483 -8.94 -1.54 -2.44
C SER A 483 -8.88 -2.34 -1.13
N LYS A 484 -9.55 -3.50 -1.07
CA LYS A 484 -9.68 -4.35 0.11
C LYS A 484 -8.90 -5.66 -0.02
N ILE A 485 -8.98 -6.30 -1.17
CA ILE A 485 -8.57 -7.70 -1.33
C ILE A 485 -7.06 -7.88 -1.56
N TRP A 486 -6.33 -6.80 -1.91
CA TRP A 486 -4.88 -6.81 -2.13
C TRP A 486 -4.04 -6.35 -0.92
N ARG A 487 -4.65 -6.24 0.27
CA ARG A 487 -3.98 -5.72 1.47
C ARG A 487 -3.08 -6.76 2.14
N VAL A 488 -1.88 -6.98 1.60
CA VAL A 488 -0.89 -7.97 2.09
C VAL A 488 -0.55 -7.81 3.59
N ARG A 489 -0.59 -6.59 4.14
CA ARG A 489 -0.34 -6.35 5.57
C ARG A 489 -1.32 -7.09 6.49
N HIS A 490 -2.55 -7.30 6.04
CA HIS A 490 -3.62 -7.92 6.82
C HIS A 490 -3.94 -9.35 6.38
N ASP A 491 -3.21 -9.87 5.39
CA ASP A 491 -3.45 -11.17 4.79
C ASP A 491 -2.13 -11.88 4.49
N GLN A 492 -1.71 -12.74 5.42
CA GLN A 492 -0.48 -13.51 5.27
C GLN A 492 -0.56 -14.49 4.11
N ARG A 493 -1.74 -15.08 3.84
CA ARG A 493 -1.93 -16.03 2.73
C ARG A 493 -1.70 -15.35 1.39
N LEU A 494 -2.23 -14.14 1.23
CA LEU A 494 -1.95 -13.30 0.07
C LEU A 494 -0.45 -13.01 -0.09
N GLY A 495 0.23 -12.66 1.00
CA GLY A 495 1.66 -12.38 0.96
C GLY A 495 2.51 -13.60 0.58
N SER A 496 2.09 -14.80 0.98
CA SER A 496 2.72 -16.05 0.59
C SER A 496 2.45 -16.39 -0.87
N ALA A 497 1.19 -16.23 -1.34
CA ALA A 497 0.83 -16.42 -2.74
C ALA A 497 1.54 -15.44 -3.68
N LEU A 498 1.82 -14.22 -3.22
CA LEU A 498 2.60 -13.21 -3.96
C LEU A 498 4.12 -13.33 -3.74
N LYS A 499 4.58 -14.24 -2.87
CA LYS A 499 6.00 -14.42 -2.53
C LYS A 499 6.69 -13.12 -2.08
N VAL A 500 5.97 -12.29 -1.33
CA VAL A 500 6.44 -11.00 -0.77
C VAL A 500 6.50 -11.01 0.76
N ASN A 501 6.10 -12.10 1.40
CA ASN A 501 6.46 -12.32 2.80
C ASN A 501 7.94 -12.69 2.85
N SER A 502 8.69 -12.08 3.76
CA SER A 502 9.96 -12.63 4.21
C SER A 502 9.71 -14.09 4.53
N ALA A 503 10.53 -15.00 4.00
CA ALA A 503 10.44 -16.41 4.36
C ALA A 503 10.34 -16.49 5.89
N PRO A 504 9.47 -17.34 6.47
CA PRO A 504 9.71 -17.77 7.83
C PRO A 504 11.18 -18.20 7.86
N ALA A 505 11.97 -17.70 8.82
CA ALA A 505 13.26 -18.31 9.11
C ALA A 505 12.99 -19.81 9.10
N ALA A 506 13.66 -20.54 8.19
CA ALA A 506 13.41 -21.95 8.00
C ALA A 506 13.33 -22.56 9.39
N ALA A 507 12.18 -23.14 9.73
CA ALA A 507 12.11 -24.01 10.89
C ALA A 507 13.25 -25.00 10.66
N ALA A 508 14.29 -24.90 11.48
CA ALA A 508 15.45 -25.74 11.38
C ALA A 508 14.95 -27.16 11.58
N ALA A 509 14.73 -27.86 10.46
CA ALA A 509 14.66 -29.29 10.44
C ALA A 509 16.09 -29.77 10.66
N GLN A 510 16.42 -30.01 11.94
CA GLN A 510 17.38 -30.99 12.44
C GLN A 510 17.28 -31.01 13.96
#